data_AF-A0A1A9D7C1-F1
#
_entry.id   AF-A0A1A9D7C1-F1
#
_cell.length_a   1.000
_cell.length_b   1.000
_cell.length_c   1.000
_cell.angle_alpha   90.00
_cell.angle_beta   90.00
_cell.angle_gamma   90.00
#
_symmetry.space_group_name_H-M   'P 1'
#
loop_
_entity.id
_entity.type
_entity.pdbx_description
1 polymer ?
#
loop_
_entity_poly.entity_id
_entity_poly.type
_entity_poly.pdbx_seq_one_letter_code
_entity_poly.pdbx_strand_id
1 'polypeptide(L)' 'MPAHPKAFQRIADQLATTTDPDHRNELLDQWLDYRDQATEWDAERWGFDPDRWCEIERAAMQRRAEGAR' A
#
# COMPACT_ATOMS: atom_id res chain seq x y z
N MET A 1 -7.20 -1.42 13.14
CA MET A 1 -6.35 -2.24 12.28
C MET A 1 -5.14 -1.41 11.85
N PRO A 2 -3.92 -1.90 12.08
CA PRO A 2 -2.69 -1.12 11.94
C PRO A 2 -2.26 -0.84 10.49
N ALA A 3 -2.55 -1.72 9.52
CA ALA A 3 -2.01 -1.61 8.17
C ALA A 3 -2.77 -0.70 7.17
N HIS A 4 -3.80 0.04 7.60
CA HIS A 4 -4.61 0.86 6.68
C HIS A 4 -3.78 1.96 5.97
N PRO A 5 -4.01 2.29 4.68
CA PRO A 5 -3.24 3.31 3.94
C PRO A 5 -3.13 4.68 4.63
N LYS A 6 -4.20 5.10 5.32
CA LYS A 6 -4.20 6.32 6.16
C LYS A 6 -3.21 6.28 7.32
N ALA A 7 -2.91 5.10 7.85
CA ALA A 7 -1.96 4.92 8.94
C ALA A 7 -0.52 5.13 8.43
N PHE A 8 -0.19 4.62 7.24
CA PHE A 8 1.06 4.92 6.53
C PHE A 8 1.20 6.41 6.20
N GLN A 9 0.14 7.06 5.70
CA GLN A 9 0.15 8.50 5.42
C GLN A 9 0.46 9.30 6.70
N ARG A 10 -0.17 8.95 7.82
CA ARG A 10 0.06 9.63 9.10
C ARG A 10 1.52 9.52 9.56
N ILE A 11 2.13 8.35 9.42
CA ILE A 11 3.55 8.15 9.77
C ILE A 11 4.45 8.97 8.84
N ALA A 12 4.14 9.03 7.54
CA ALA A 12 4.90 9.84 6.58
C ALA A 12 4.83 11.34 6.91
N ASP A 13 3.65 11.85 7.26
CA ASP A 13 3.46 13.26 7.64
C ASP A 13 4.25 13.60 8.92
N GLN A 14 4.30 12.66 9.88
CA GLN A 14 5.08 12.81 11.12
C GLN A 14 6.59 12.77 10.84
N LEU A 15 7.07 11.83 10.01
CA LEU A 15 8.47 11.76 9.60
C LEU A 15 8.97 13.02 8.87
N ALA A 16 8.09 13.69 8.12
CA ALA A 16 8.43 14.93 7.42
C ALA A 16 8.65 16.12 8.35
N THR A 17 8.09 16.08 9.56
CA THR A 17 8.11 17.21 10.51
C THR A 17 8.95 16.94 11.76
N THR A 18 9.25 15.68 12.08
CA THR A 18 10.10 15.30 13.22
C THR A 18 11.56 15.65 13.01
N THR A 19 12.12 16.42 13.95
CA THR A 19 13.55 16.77 14.04
C THR A 19 14.31 15.98 15.10
N ASP A 20 13.59 15.29 15.99
CA ASP A 20 14.16 14.40 17.01
C ASP A 20 14.60 13.06 16.38
N PRO A 21 15.90 12.71 16.41
CA PRO A 21 16.41 11.47 15.84
C PRO A 21 15.82 10.20 16.46
N ASP A 22 15.58 10.19 17.76
CA ASP A 22 15.09 8.99 18.46
C ASP A 22 13.62 8.74 18.10
N HIS A 23 12.81 9.79 18.16
CA HIS A 23 11.42 9.72 17.73
C HIS A 23 11.27 9.41 16.22
N ARG A 24 12.21 9.86 15.40
CA ARG A 24 12.24 9.51 13.97
C ARG A 24 12.48 8.01 13.77
N ASN A 25 13.36 7.40 14.55
CA ASN A 25 13.63 5.97 14.49
C ASN A 25 12.39 5.16 14.91
N GLU A 26 11.70 5.56 15.99
CA GLU A 26 10.45 4.93 16.42
C GLU A 26 9.37 4.94 15.32
N LEU A 27 9.24 6.05 14.59
CA LEU A 27 8.31 6.17 13.48
C LEU A 27 8.69 5.27 12.29
N LEU A 28 9.98 5.08 12.03
CA LEU A 28 10.47 4.15 11.00
C LEU A 28 10.22 2.70 11.39
N ASP A 29 10.46 2.33 12.65
CA ASP A 29 10.17 0.99 13.16
C ASP A 29 8.68 0.68 13.05
N GLN A 30 7.82 1.64 13.43
CA GLN A 30 6.37 1.50 13.30
C GLN A 30 5.92 1.37 11.82
N TRP A 31 6.59 2.07 10.90
CA TRP A 31 6.31 1.92 9.47
C TRP A 31 6.64 0.52 8.96
N LEU A 32 7.77 -0.04 9.41
CA LEU A 32 8.21 -1.40 9.06
C LEU A 32 7.25 -2.45 9.63
N ASP A 33 6.84 -2.31 10.89
CA ASP A 33 5.84 -3.18 11.51
C ASP A 33 4.53 -3.19 10.72
N TYR A 34 4.07 -2.03 10.26
CA TYR A 34 2.84 -1.93 9.46
C TYR A 34 3.01 -2.56 8.09
N ARG A 35 4.19 -2.43 7.47
CA ARG A 35 4.49 -3.08 6.19
C ARG A 35 4.49 -4.61 6.34
N ASP A 36 5.08 -5.11 7.41
CA ASP A 36 5.19 -6.56 7.63
C ASP A 36 3.84 -7.16 8.06
N GLN A 37 2.95 -6.37 8.68
CA GLN A 37 1.57 -6.76 9.00
C GLN A 37 0.58 -6.56 7.83
N ALA A 38 0.93 -5.73 6.85
CA ALA A 38 0.14 -5.52 5.64
C ALA A 38 0.17 -6.78 4.76
N THR A 39 -0.75 -7.71 5.02
CA THR A 39 -0.91 -8.94 4.23
C THR A 39 -2.00 -8.78 3.18
N GLU A 40 -1.99 -9.66 2.17
CA GLU A 40 -3.02 -9.75 1.11
C GLU A 40 -4.45 -9.85 1.67
N TRP A 41 -4.62 -10.36 2.88
CA TRP A 41 -5.90 -10.48 3.58
C TRP A 41 -6.50 -9.13 4.03
N ASP A 42 -5.70 -8.08 4.13
CA ASP A 42 -6.18 -6.72 4.40
C ASP A 42 -6.58 -5.96 3.13
N ALA A 43 -6.23 -6.48 1.96
CA ALA A 43 -6.47 -5.81 0.68
C ALA A 43 -7.98 -5.61 0.42
N GLU A 44 -8.81 -6.62 0.70
CA GLU A 44 -10.27 -6.50 0.63
C GLU A 44 -10.80 -5.43 1.61
N ARG A 45 -10.22 -5.31 2.81
CA ARG A 45 -10.59 -4.27 3.78
C ARG A 45 -10.21 -2.87 3.33
N TRP A 46 -9.30 -2.72 2.38
CA TRP A 46 -8.95 -1.44 1.76
C TRP A 46 -9.68 -1.20 0.43
N GLY A 47 -10.61 -2.10 0.06
CA GLY A 47 -11.36 -2.03 -1.19
C GLY A 47 -10.55 -2.46 -2.41
N PHE A 48 -9.43 -3.15 -2.21
CA PHE A 48 -8.68 -3.81 -3.27
C PHE A 48 -9.17 -5.24 -3.43
N ASP A 49 -9.77 -5.51 -4.59
CA ASP A 49 -10.22 -6.84 -4.99
C ASP A 49 -9.21 -7.39 -6.02
N PRO A 50 -8.39 -8.38 -5.63
CA PRO A 50 -7.34 -8.92 -6.50
C PRO A 50 -7.90 -9.65 -7.74
N ASP A 51 -9.07 -10.26 -7.64
CA ASP A 51 -9.71 -10.94 -8.77
C ASP A 51 -10.21 -9.92 -9.80
N ARG A 52 -10.86 -8.87 -9.32
CA ARG A 52 -11.30 -7.75 -10.17
C ARG A 52 -10.13 -7.04 -10.83
N TRP A 53 -9.02 -6.85 -10.11
CA TRP A 53 -7.81 -6.27 -10.68
C TRP A 53 -7.21 -7.17 -11.77
N CYS A 54 -7.14 -8.48 -11.54
CA CYS A 54 -6.68 -9.45 -12.53
C CYS A 54 -7.55 -9.48 -13.79
N GLU A 55 -8.87 -9.35 -13.66
CA GLU A 55 -9.80 -9.25 -14.79
C GLU A 55 -9.56 -7.99 -15.64
N ILE A 56 -9.37 -6.84 -14.98
CA ILE A 56 -9.07 -5.57 -15.66
C ILE A 56 -7.74 -5.66 -16.42
N GLU A 57 -6.70 -6.20 -15.78
CA GLU A 57 -5.38 -6.34 -16.42
C GLU A 57 -5.40 -7.34 -17.59
N ARG A 58 -6.11 -8.47 -17.46
CA ARG A 58 -6.31 -9.42 -18.58
C ARG A 58 -7.01 -8.75 -19.76
N ALA A 59 -8.08 -8.00 -19.51
CA ALA A 59 -8.79 -7.28 -20.57
C ALA A 59 -7.92 -6.19 -21.21
N ALA A 60 -7.12 -5.47 -20.43
CA ALA A 60 -6.19 -4.46 -20.94
C ALA A 60 -5.08 -5.10 -21.80
N MET A 61 -4.55 -6.25 -21.39
CA MET A 61 -3.56 -7.01 -22.16
C MET A 61 -4.11 -7.50 -23.50
N GLN A 62 -5.34 -8.01 -23.51
CA GLN A 62 -6.02 -8.44 -24.75
C GLN A 62 -6.18 -7.26 -25.73
N ARG A 63 -6.64 -6.09 -25.27
CA ARG A 63 -6.75 -4.90 -26.12
C ARG A 63 -5.41 -4.45 -26.71
N ARG A 64 -4.32 -4.53 -25.93
CA ARG A 64 -2.96 -4.21 -26.41
C ARG A 64 -2.50 -5.20 -27.49
N ALA A 65 -2.80 -6.48 -27.32
CA ALA A 65 -2.48 -7.51 -28.30
C ALA A 65 -3.29 -7.36 -29.61
N GLU A 66 -4.55 -6.95 -29.51
CA GLU A 66 -5.42 -6.70 -30.66
C GLU A 66 -5.08 -5.41 -31.41
N GLY A 67 -4.70 -4.34 -30.70
CA GLY A 67 -4.27 -3.08 -31.31
C GLY A 67 -2.84 -3.09 -31.88
N ALA A 68 -2.05 -4.13 -31.59
CA ALA A 68 -0.71 -4.34 -32.13
C ALA A 68 -0.71 -5.20 -33.42
N ARG A 69 -1.89 -5.55 -33.94
CA ARG A 69 -2.09 -6.40 -35.12
C ARG A 69 -2.65 -5.59 -36.28
#